data_AF-A0AAV7FT26-F1
#
_entry.id   AF-A0AAV7FT26-F1
#
_cell.length_a   1.000
_cell.length_b   1.000
_cell.length_c   1.000
_cell.angle_alpha   90.00
_cell.angle_beta   90.00
_cell.angle_gamma   90.00
#
_symmetry.space_group_name_H-M   'P 1'
#
loop_
_entity.id
_entity.type
_entity.pdbx_description
1 polymer ?
#
loop_
_entity_poly.entity_id
_entity_poly.type
_entity_poly.pdbx_seq_one_letter_code
_entity_poly.pdbx_strand_id
1 'polypeptide(L)'
;MNRRLNLDIPQNKTFLLPRDLLAAVDHLIGMKLGMGTLDDMNHLKKKRIRSVADLLQDQFGLALVRLENTVRGTICGAIRHKLIPTPQNLVTSTSLTTTYESFFGLHPFSQVLDRTNPLTQIVHGRKWSYLGPGGLTGRTASFRIRDIHPSHYGRICPIDTSEGINVGLIGSLAIHVKVGYWGSIESPFYELSERSKEAQMVSLSPNRDEYSMVAAGNSLALNRGIQEQQVVPARYRQEFLTLAWEEIHLRSIFPFQDFSIGASLIPFIEHNDANRALMSSNMQRQAVPLSRSEKCIVGTGLEGQTALDSGISAIAERKGKII
;
A
#
# COMPACT_ATOMS: atom_id res chain seq x y z
N MET A 1 -8.02 18.14 1.03
CA MET A 1 -8.89 19.22 1.53
C MET A 1 -9.82 19.72 0.45
N ASN A 2 -9.29 20.29 -0.64
CA ASN A 2 -10.06 20.80 -1.79
C ASN A 2 -11.20 19.90 -2.26
N ARG A 3 -10.91 18.62 -2.50
CA ARG A 3 -11.93 17.63 -2.93
C ARG A 3 -13.06 17.40 -1.91
N ARG A 4 -12.82 17.56 -0.61
CA ARG A 4 -13.83 17.34 0.44
C ARG A 4 -14.69 18.58 0.65
N LEU A 5 -14.08 19.76 0.59
CA LEU A 5 -14.74 21.06 0.81
C LEU A 5 -15.23 21.70 -0.49
N ASN A 6 -15.13 20.99 -1.63
CA ASN A 6 -15.43 21.50 -2.98
C ASN A 6 -14.77 22.85 -3.28
N LEU A 7 -13.49 22.99 -2.92
CA LEU A 7 -12.69 24.19 -3.18
C LEU A 7 -11.84 24.02 -4.42
N ASP A 8 -11.75 25.08 -5.24
CA ASP A 8 -10.87 25.16 -6.39
C ASP A 8 -9.64 26.03 -6.04
N ILE A 9 -8.69 25.44 -5.32
CA ILE A 9 -7.45 26.11 -4.89
C ILE A 9 -6.28 25.39 -5.56
N PRO A 10 -5.29 26.12 -6.12
CA PRO A 10 -4.12 25.50 -6.73
C PRO A 10 -3.36 24.59 -5.77
N GLN A 11 -2.93 23.42 -6.25
CA GLN A 11 -2.21 22.42 -5.44
C GLN A 11 -0.86 22.91 -4.87
N ASN A 12 -0.29 23.96 -5.45
CA ASN A 12 0.99 24.54 -5.00
C ASN A 12 0.86 25.33 -3.68
N LYS A 13 -0.35 25.66 -3.24
CA LYS A 13 -0.56 26.34 -1.95
C LYS A 13 -0.57 25.30 -0.83
N THR A 14 0.49 25.28 -0.05
CA THR A 14 0.71 24.31 1.04
C THR A 14 0.29 24.82 2.43
N PHE A 15 -0.03 26.12 2.56
CA PHE A 15 -0.49 26.73 3.80
C PHE A 15 -2.02 26.90 3.82
N LEU A 16 -2.60 26.94 5.02
CA LEU A 16 -4.04 27.14 5.21
C LEU A 16 -4.45 28.57 4.87
N LEU A 17 -5.51 28.71 4.08
CA LEU A 17 -6.12 30.00 3.75
C LEU A 17 -7.34 30.25 4.64
N PRO A 18 -7.70 31.52 4.90
CA PRO A 18 -8.94 31.84 5.64
C PRO A 18 -10.20 31.22 5.03
N ARG A 19 -10.24 31.11 3.69
CA ARG A 19 -11.34 30.45 2.96
C ARG A 19 -11.50 28.97 3.32
N ASP A 20 -10.39 28.28 3.60
CA ASP A 20 -10.43 26.87 3.96
C ASP A 20 -11.10 26.67 5.32
N LEU A 21 -10.84 27.57 6.26
CA LEU A 21 -11.45 27.56 7.58
C LEU A 21 -12.96 27.81 7.50
N LEU A 22 -13.38 28.83 6.75
CA LEU A 22 -14.80 29.14 6.55
C LEU A 22 -15.54 27.95 5.92
N ALA A 23 -15.00 27.39 4.83
CA ALA A 23 -15.59 26.24 4.17
C ALA A 23 -15.64 24.99 5.07
N ALA A 24 -14.63 24.79 5.93
CA ALA A 24 -14.64 23.69 6.90
C ALA A 24 -15.71 23.88 7.99
N VAL A 25 -15.92 25.10 8.47
CA VAL A 25 -16.97 25.43 9.45
C VAL A 25 -18.35 25.27 8.83
N ASP A 26 -18.57 25.78 7.61
CA ASP A 26 -19.84 25.61 6.89
C ASP A 26 -20.15 24.14 6.65
N HIS A 27 -19.14 23.35 6.26
CA HIS A 27 -19.28 21.90 6.09
C HIS A 27 -19.66 21.21 7.40
N LEU A 28 -19.07 21.61 8.53
CA LEU A 28 -19.38 21.06 9.85
C LEU A 28 -20.81 21.42 10.31
N ILE A 29 -21.26 22.66 10.05
CA ILE A 29 -22.63 23.08 10.32
C ILE A 29 -23.60 22.28 9.45
N GLY A 30 -23.32 22.13 8.15
CA GLY A 30 -24.11 21.31 7.24
C GLY A 30 -24.25 19.86 7.73
N MET A 31 -23.14 19.25 8.16
CA MET A 31 -23.18 17.90 8.75
C MET A 31 -24.05 17.82 10.01
N LYS A 32 -24.01 18.84 10.87
CA LYS A 32 -24.88 18.89 12.06
C LYS A 32 -26.36 19.02 11.69
N LEU A 33 -26.68 19.68 10.58
CA LEU A 33 -28.03 19.79 10.02
C LEU A 33 -28.46 18.55 9.21
N GLY A 34 -27.63 17.50 9.15
CA GLY A 34 -27.92 16.27 8.40
C GLY A 34 -27.61 16.35 6.91
N MET A 35 -26.96 17.42 6.45
CA MET A 35 -26.50 17.55 5.06
C MET A 35 -25.17 16.82 4.86
N GLY A 36 -25.24 15.61 4.30
CA GLY A 36 -24.08 14.82 3.88
C GLY A 36 -23.82 13.57 4.73
N THR A 37 -22.77 12.82 4.38
CA THR A 37 -22.39 11.58 5.05
C THR A 37 -21.19 11.77 5.98
N LEU A 38 -21.20 11.03 7.09
CA LEU A 38 -20.05 10.91 7.98
C LEU A 38 -18.89 10.24 7.24
N ASP A 39 -17.68 10.71 7.51
CA ASP A 39 -16.48 10.11 6.94
C ASP A 39 -16.12 8.83 7.71
N ASP A 40 -15.88 7.74 6.97
CA ASP A 40 -15.27 6.54 7.53
C ASP A 40 -13.75 6.69 7.58
N MET A 41 -13.20 6.75 8.81
CA MET A 41 -11.77 6.84 9.08
C MET A 41 -11.00 5.58 8.64
N ASN A 42 -11.64 4.42 8.64
CA ASN A 42 -10.99 3.15 8.34
C ASN A 42 -10.82 2.91 6.84
N HIS A 43 -11.63 3.58 6.02
CA HIS A 43 -11.56 3.47 4.58
C HIS A 43 -10.18 3.88 4.04
N LEU A 44 -9.60 3.06 3.15
CA LEU A 44 -8.33 3.36 2.50
C LEU A 44 -8.26 4.69 1.74
N LYS A 45 -9.40 5.34 1.44
CA LYS A 45 -9.41 6.68 0.84
C LYS A 45 -8.90 7.77 1.78
N LYS A 46 -8.95 7.51 3.09
CA LYS A 46 -8.45 8.40 4.16
C LYS A 46 -7.09 7.97 4.68
N LYS A 47 -6.51 6.92 4.12
CA LYS A 47 -5.21 6.37 4.52
C LYS A 47 -4.24 6.48 3.36
N ARG A 48 -2.96 6.69 3.67
CA ARG A 48 -1.88 6.71 2.67
C ARG A 48 -0.75 5.82 3.16
N ILE A 49 -0.12 5.11 2.24
CA ILE A 49 1.16 4.43 2.52
C ILE A 49 2.25 5.50 2.53
N ARG A 50 3.12 5.42 3.54
CA ARG A 50 4.39 6.14 3.57
C ARG A 50 5.50 5.15 3.24
N SER A 51 6.27 5.45 2.22
CA SER A 51 7.46 4.68 1.85
C SER A 51 8.65 5.07 2.72
N VAL A 52 9.75 4.31 2.59
CA VAL A 52 11.04 4.67 3.22
C VAL A 52 11.50 6.05 2.75
N ALA A 53 11.27 6.41 1.48
CA ALA A 53 11.63 7.71 0.93
C ALA A 53 10.85 8.84 1.63
N ASP A 54 9.54 8.68 1.85
CA ASP A 54 8.71 9.70 2.52
C ASP A 54 9.13 9.91 3.98
N LEU A 55 9.55 8.85 4.67
CA LEU A 55 9.99 8.93 6.06
C LEU A 55 11.38 9.56 6.16
N LEU A 56 12.28 9.17 5.26
CA LEU A 56 13.63 9.72 5.18
C LEU A 56 13.58 11.19 4.77
N GLN A 57 12.69 11.59 3.85
CA GLN A 57 12.51 12.98 3.43
C GLN A 57 12.15 13.90 4.60
N ASP A 58 11.26 13.47 5.49
CA ASP A 58 10.92 14.24 6.69
C ASP A 58 12.14 14.44 7.60
N GLN A 59 12.89 13.37 7.87
CA GLN A 59 14.09 13.44 8.71
C GLN A 59 15.18 14.29 8.07
N PHE A 60 15.35 14.17 6.75
CA PHE A 60 16.29 14.96 5.98
C PHE A 60 15.90 16.45 5.98
N GLY A 61 14.61 16.77 5.88
CA GLY A 61 14.11 18.14 6.01
C GLY A 61 14.45 18.76 7.37
N LEU A 62 14.24 18.01 8.46
CA LEU A 62 14.65 18.45 9.81
C LEU A 62 16.17 18.64 9.92
N ALA A 63 16.96 17.77 9.29
CA ALA A 63 18.42 17.89 9.27
C ALA A 63 18.89 19.14 8.50
N LEU A 64 18.22 19.49 7.40
CA LEU A 64 18.51 20.71 6.65
C LEU A 64 18.19 21.97 7.47
N VAL A 65 17.08 21.99 8.22
CA VAL A 65 16.75 23.11 9.11
C VAL A 65 17.81 23.27 10.21
N ARG A 66 18.31 22.15 10.76
CA ARG A 66 19.42 22.18 11.73
C ARG A 66 20.70 22.73 11.10
N LEU A 67 21.04 22.27 9.90
CA LEU A 67 22.20 22.76 9.15
C LEU A 67 22.07 24.26 8.87
N GLU A 68 20.90 24.73 8.46
CA GLU A 68 20.62 26.16 8.25
C GLU A 68 20.88 26.98 9.52
N ASN A 69 20.40 26.50 10.67
CA ASN A 69 20.62 27.18 11.96
C ASN A 69 22.12 27.22 12.34
N THR A 70 22.86 26.15 12.12
CA THR A 70 24.31 26.08 12.37
C THR A 70 25.07 27.02 11.43
N VAL A 71 24.73 27.03 10.13
CA VAL A 71 25.31 27.95 9.14
C VAL A 71 25.01 29.40 9.52
N ARG A 72 23.77 29.71 9.90
CA ARG A 72 23.40 31.07 10.34
C ARG A 72 24.20 31.51 11.56
N GLY A 73 24.38 30.62 12.55
CA GLY A 73 25.19 30.89 13.74
C GLY A 73 26.67 31.13 13.42
N THR A 74 27.26 30.31 12.55
CA THR A 74 28.67 30.45 12.13
C THR A 74 28.90 31.73 11.32
N ILE A 75 27.97 32.10 10.43
CA ILE A 75 28.02 33.39 9.71
C ILE A 75 27.98 34.55 10.70
N CYS A 76 27.05 34.54 11.66
CA CYS A 76 26.97 35.58 12.69
C CYS A 76 28.27 35.68 13.52
N GLY A 77 28.90 34.55 13.86
CA GLY A 77 30.20 34.52 14.53
C GLY A 77 31.35 35.07 13.67
N ALA A 78 31.42 34.65 12.40
CA ALA A 78 32.45 35.10 11.47
C ALA A 78 32.40 36.62 11.25
N ILE A 79 31.20 37.19 11.11
CA ILE A 79 30.99 38.64 10.98
C ILE A 79 31.51 39.37 12.23
N ARG A 80 31.23 38.87 13.44
CA ARG A 80 31.72 39.48 14.70
C ARG A 80 33.25 39.51 14.78
N HIS A 81 33.92 38.50 14.24
CA HIS A 81 35.38 38.39 14.26
C HIS A 81 36.07 38.92 12.98
N LYS A 82 35.33 39.59 12.08
CA LYS A 82 35.84 40.10 10.79
C LYS A 82 36.52 39.03 9.92
N LEU A 83 36.07 37.78 10.03
CA LEU A 83 36.54 36.66 9.20
C LEU A 83 35.69 36.57 7.93
N ILE A 84 36.31 36.26 6.79
CA ILE A 84 35.60 36.00 5.52
C ILE A 84 35.19 34.52 5.53
N PRO A 85 33.88 34.19 5.63
CA PRO A 85 33.44 32.81 5.63
C PRO A 85 33.54 32.22 4.22
N THR A 86 34.20 31.07 4.09
CA THR A 86 34.22 30.27 2.86
C THR A 86 33.13 29.21 2.91
N PRO A 87 32.52 28.80 1.77
CA PRO A 87 31.46 27.79 1.76
C PRO A 87 31.84 26.45 2.41
N GLN A 88 33.11 26.05 2.27
CA GLN A 88 33.66 24.83 2.87
C GLN A 88 33.68 24.87 4.40
N ASN A 89 33.89 26.06 4.99
CA ASN A 89 33.91 26.24 6.44
C ASN A 89 32.50 26.41 7.04
N LEU A 90 31.49 26.70 6.20
CA LEU A 90 30.11 26.89 6.63
C LEU A 90 29.32 25.58 6.64
N VAL A 91 29.51 24.73 5.63
CA VAL A 91 28.68 23.53 5.43
C VAL A 91 29.38 22.30 5.98
N THR A 92 28.88 21.77 7.09
CA THR A 92 29.36 20.50 7.66
C THR A 92 28.40 19.37 7.31
N SER A 93 28.91 18.29 6.70
CA SER A 93 28.10 17.11 6.33
C SER A 93 27.69 16.23 7.53
N THR A 94 28.34 16.40 8.68
CA THR A 94 28.13 15.57 9.88
C THR A 94 26.68 15.54 10.34
N SER A 95 25.96 16.67 10.27
CA SER A 95 24.53 16.71 10.66
C SER A 95 23.65 15.86 9.74
N LEU A 96 24.01 15.74 8.46
CA LEU A 96 23.27 14.95 7.49
C LEU A 96 23.62 13.46 7.63
N THR A 97 24.91 13.12 7.72
CA THR A 97 25.35 11.73 7.87
C THR A 97 24.85 11.11 9.17
N THR A 98 24.92 11.84 10.29
CA THR A 98 24.39 11.37 11.58
C THR A 98 22.88 11.15 11.55
N THR A 99 22.12 12.00 10.85
CA THR A 99 20.67 11.80 10.71
C THR A 99 20.36 10.56 9.86
N TYR A 100 21.13 10.34 8.79
CA TYR A 100 21.00 9.16 7.95
C TYR A 100 21.30 7.86 8.74
N GLU A 101 22.44 7.83 9.44
CA GLU A 101 22.83 6.70 10.29
C GLU A 101 21.81 6.44 11.40
N SER A 102 21.32 7.51 12.06
CA SER A 102 20.30 7.41 13.08
C SER A 102 18.98 6.85 12.54
N PHE A 103 18.55 7.26 11.34
CA PHE A 103 17.36 6.74 10.70
C PHE A 103 17.49 5.24 10.42
N PHE A 104 18.53 4.81 9.71
CA PHE A 104 18.66 3.39 9.37
C PHE A 104 19.05 2.51 10.56
N GLY A 105 19.67 3.07 11.61
CA GLY A 105 20.05 2.33 12.82
C GLY A 105 18.95 2.20 13.87
N LEU A 106 18.10 3.21 14.04
CA LEU A 106 17.15 3.29 15.16
C LEU A 106 15.68 3.31 14.74
N HIS A 107 15.37 3.57 13.47
CA HIS A 107 13.97 3.71 13.07
C HIS A 107 13.24 2.36 13.19
N PRO A 108 12.03 2.30 13.80
CA PRO A 108 11.32 1.03 14.04
C PRO A 108 10.99 0.21 12.78
N PHE A 109 10.94 0.88 11.62
CA PHE A 109 10.74 0.24 10.31
C PHE A 109 12.04 -0.14 9.58
N SER A 110 13.20 0.29 10.08
CA SER A 110 14.50 -0.19 9.60
C SER A 110 14.82 -1.50 10.31
N GLN A 111 14.25 -2.59 9.81
CA GLN A 111 14.37 -3.93 10.40
C GLN A 111 15.38 -4.77 9.65
N VAL A 112 16.00 -5.72 10.35
CA VAL A 112 16.83 -6.74 9.71
C VAL A 112 15.94 -7.56 8.76
N LEU A 113 16.35 -7.63 7.50
CA LEU A 113 15.61 -8.39 6.50
C LEU A 113 15.57 -9.87 6.88
N ASP A 114 14.37 -10.36 7.16
CA ASP A 114 14.10 -11.79 7.31
C ASP A 114 14.38 -12.54 5.99
N ARG A 115 15.38 -13.42 6.04
CA ARG A 115 15.90 -14.22 4.91
C ARG A 115 15.74 -15.72 5.15
N THR A 116 14.77 -16.12 5.96
CA THR A 116 14.55 -17.54 6.26
C THR A 116 14.35 -18.36 4.98
N ASN A 117 13.54 -17.87 4.05
CA ASN A 117 13.36 -18.47 2.73
C ASN A 117 12.96 -17.39 1.68
N PRO A 118 12.93 -17.73 0.37
CA PRO A 118 12.61 -16.77 -0.69
C PRO A 118 11.27 -16.05 -0.51
N LEU A 119 10.23 -16.77 -0.07
CA LEU A 119 8.91 -16.21 0.16
C LEU A 119 8.95 -15.15 1.27
N THR A 120 9.64 -15.45 2.38
CA THR A 120 9.74 -14.56 3.53
C THR A 120 10.35 -13.22 3.18
N GLN A 121 11.39 -13.22 2.33
CA GLN A 121 12.03 -12.00 1.86
C GLN A 121 11.05 -11.11 1.09
N ILE A 122 10.30 -11.69 0.15
CA ILE A 122 9.31 -10.95 -0.66
C ILE A 122 8.18 -10.44 0.24
N VAL A 123 7.63 -11.30 1.09
CA VAL A 123 6.54 -10.90 1.98
C VAL A 123 6.98 -9.77 2.91
N HIS A 124 8.18 -9.85 3.49
CA HIS A 124 8.71 -8.79 4.35
C HIS A 124 8.82 -7.46 3.61
N GLY A 125 9.34 -7.44 2.38
CA GLY A 125 9.41 -6.24 1.55
C GLY A 125 8.04 -5.65 1.17
N ARG A 126 6.96 -6.46 1.25
CA ARG A 126 5.58 -6.07 0.91
C ARG A 126 4.68 -5.89 2.13
N LYS A 127 5.25 -5.87 3.34
CA LYS A 127 4.50 -5.60 4.58
C LYS A 127 4.14 -4.13 4.68
N TRP A 128 2.96 -3.86 5.22
CA TRP A 128 2.54 -2.54 5.66
C TRP A 128 2.26 -2.57 7.16
N SER A 129 2.33 -1.41 7.82
CA SER A 129 2.08 -1.30 9.26
C SER A 129 1.36 0.01 9.61
N TYR A 130 0.38 -0.08 10.52
CA TYR A 130 -0.17 1.09 11.22
C TYR A 130 0.67 1.53 12.42
N LEU A 131 1.67 0.76 12.82
CA LEU A 131 2.48 1.05 14.02
C LEU A 131 3.55 2.11 13.74
N GLY A 132 4.32 2.48 14.76
CA GLY A 132 5.49 3.35 14.59
C GLY A 132 5.21 4.85 14.69
N PRO A 133 6.20 5.71 14.38
CA PRO A 133 6.11 7.16 14.59
C PRO A 133 4.95 7.78 13.78
N GLY A 134 4.05 8.49 14.47
CA GLY A 134 2.85 9.07 13.85
C GLY A 134 1.73 8.07 13.55
N GLY A 135 1.90 6.80 13.92
CA GLY A 135 0.91 5.73 13.81
C GLY A 135 0.22 5.40 15.13
N LEU A 136 -0.28 4.18 15.21
CA LEU A 136 -0.94 3.60 16.38
C LEU A 136 0.03 2.77 17.20
N THR A 137 -0.37 2.42 18.42
CA THR A 137 0.31 1.37 19.18
C THR A 137 -0.58 0.14 19.27
N GLY A 138 0.02 -1.04 19.38
CA GLY A 138 -0.74 -2.29 19.49
C GLY A 138 -1.75 -2.26 20.64
N ARG A 139 -1.41 -1.64 21.78
CA ARG A 139 -2.30 -1.58 22.94
C ARG A 139 -3.44 -0.56 22.80
N THR A 140 -3.24 0.50 22.04
CA THR A 140 -4.23 1.59 21.89
C THR A 140 -5.13 1.45 20.66
N ALA A 141 -4.79 0.53 19.75
CA ALA A 141 -5.57 0.32 18.54
C ALA A 141 -6.93 -0.32 18.85
N SER A 142 -8.00 0.36 18.46
CA SER A 142 -9.37 -0.11 18.63
C SER A 142 -9.69 -1.31 17.73
N PHE A 143 -10.69 -2.09 18.13
CA PHE A 143 -11.17 -3.23 17.33
C PHE A 143 -11.53 -2.83 15.89
N ARG A 144 -12.20 -1.68 15.71
CA ARG A 144 -12.61 -1.18 14.39
C ARG A 144 -11.45 -0.95 13.42
N ILE A 145 -10.26 -0.61 13.90
CA ILE A 145 -9.10 -0.38 13.02
C ILE A 145 -8.45 -1.69 12.59
N ARG A 146 -8.57 -2.73 13.45
CA ARG A 146 -8.04 -4.08 13.19
C ARG A 146 -8.92 -4.89 12.26
N ASP A 147 -10.19 -4.50 12.14
CA ASP A 147 -11.17 -5.17 11.32
C ASP A 147 -10.88 -5.03 9.81
N ILE A 148 -11.40 -5.98 9.04
CA ILE A 148 -11.21 -6.02 7.59
C ILE A 148 -12.26 -5.13 6.95
N HIS A 149 -11.82 -3.96 6.48
CA HIS A 149 -12.71 -3.02 5.82
C HIS A 149 -12.90 -3.39 4.33
N PRO A 150 -14.11 -3.29 3.73
CA PRO A 150 -14.35 -3.63 2.32
C PRO A 150 -13.43 -2.93 1.30
N SER A 151 -13.03 -1.69 1.53
CA SER A 151 -12.00 -1.00 0.74
C SER A 151 -10.66 -1.76 0.58
N HIS A 152 -10.37 -2.78 1.41
CA HIS A 152 -9.17 -3.63 1.32
C HIS A 152 -9.17 -4.56 0.10
N TYR A 153 -10.32 -4.86 -0.52
CA TYR A 153 -10.40 -5.74 -1.69
C TYR A 153 -9.42 -5.32 -2.80
N GLY A 154 -8.66 -6.29 -3.29
CA GLY A 154 -7.59 -6.13 -4.28
C GLY A 154 -6.38 -5.31 -3.82
N ARG A 155 -6.30 -4.88 -2.55
CA ARG A 155 -5.34 -3.89 -2.05
C ARG A 155 -4.55 -4.36 -0.84
N ILE A 156 -5.22 -4.88 0.17
CA ILE A 156 -4.61 -5.42 1.38
C ILE A 156 -5.14 -6.84 1.52
N CYS A 157 -4.25 -7.80 1.75
CA CYS A 157 -4.68 -9.16 1.95
C CYS A 157 -5.49 -9.29 3.24
N PRO A 158 -6.70 -9.86 3.20
CA PRO A 158 -7.53 -10.06 4.39
C PRO A 158 -7.02 -11.22 5.27
N ILE A 159 -6.24 -12.13 4.71
CA ILE A 159 -5.77 -13.35 5.39
C ILE A 159 -4.38 -13.14 6.01
N ASP A 160 -3.45 -12.51 5.29
CA ASP A 160 -2.06 -12.43 5.69
C ASP A 160 -1.81 -11.22 6.62
N THR A 161 -1.94 -11.49 7.93
CA THR A 161 -1.70 -10.54 9.02
C THR A 161 -0.82 -11.17 10.11
N SER A 162 -0.17 -10.33 10.92
CA SER A 162 0.48 -10.82 12.14
C SER A 162 -0.52 -11.40 13.14
N GLU A 163 -0.09 -12.37 13.94
CA GLU A 163 -0.87 -12.94 15.04
C GLU A 163 -0.71 -12.14 16.35
N GLY A 164 -1.57 -12.41 17.33
CA GLY A 164 -1.49 -11.82 18.66
C GLY A 164 -1.84 -10.32 18.69
N ILE A 165 -1.10 -9.53 19.46
CA ILE A 165 -1.43 -8.12 19.71
C ILE A 165 -1.38 -7.23 18.46
N ASN A 166 -0.73 -7.68 17.39
CA ASN A 166 -0.55 -6.91 16.15
C ASN A 166 -1.53 -7.31 15.03
N VAL A 167 -2.50 -8.18 15.33
CA VAL A 167 -3.52 -8.59 14.35
C VAL A 167 -4.27 -7.39 13.77
N GLY A 168 -4.37 -7.32 12.44
CA GLY A 168 -4.99 -6.23 11.71
C GLY A 168 -4.18 -4.92 11.68
N LEU A 169 -3.03 -4.86 12.35
CA LEU A 169 -2.15 -3.67 12.39
C LEU A 169 -0.91 -3.81 11.51
N ILE A 170 -0.51 -5.05 11.23
CA ILE A 170 0.57 -5.39 10.33
C ILE A 170 0.04 -6.48 9.41
N GLY A 171 0.10 -6.24 8.11
CA GLY A 171 -0.30 -7.22 7.11
C GLY A 171 0.49 -7.06 5.82
N SER A 172 0.08 -7.82 4.81
CA SER A 172 0.72 -7.81 3.50
C SER A 172 -0.16 -7.13 2.45
N LEU A 173 0.50 -6.47 1.49
CA LEU A 173 -0.18 -5.97 0.30
C LEU A 173 -0.62 -7.14 -0.59
N ALA A 174 -1.73 -6.97 -1.30
CA ALA A 174 -2.16 -7.94 -2.30
C ALA A 174 -1.18 -7.99 -3.51
N ILE A 175 -1.19 -9.06 -4.31
CA ILE A 175 -0.17 -9.33 -5.34
C ILE A 175 -0.04 -8.17 -6.35
N HIS A 176 -1.15 -7.70 -6.91
CA HIS A 176 -1.15 -6.79 -8.07
C HIS A 176 -1.19 -5.30 -7.71
N VAL A 177 -0.97 -4.99 -6.45
CA VAL A 177 -1.11 -3.64 -5.91
C VAL A 177 -0.04 -2.70 -6.43
N LYS A 178 -0.45 -1.47 -6.73
CA LYS A 178 0.44 -0.36 -7.03
C LYS A 178 0.25 0.76 -6.02
N VAL A 179 1.34 1.37 -5.60
CA VAL A 179 1.30 2.58 -4.78
C VAL A 179 1.32 3.76 -5.73
N GLY A 180 0.23 4.54 -5.74
CA GLY A 180 0.12 5.75 -6.56
C GLY A 180 1.03 6.87 -6.03
N TYR A 181 1.17 7.94 -6.81
CA TYR A 181 2.06 9.06 -6.50
C TYR A 181 1.81 9.71 -5.13
N TRP A 182 0.56 9.76 -4.68
CA TRP A 182 0.17 10.33 -3.38
C TRP A 182 0.16 9.32 -2.23
N GLY A 183 0.71 8.12 -2.45
CA GLY A 183 0.67 7.02 -1.48
C GLY A 183 -0.68 6.29 -1.40
N SER A 184 -1.57 6.48 -2.38
CA SER A 184 -2.83 5.73 -2.47
C SER A 184 -2.59 4.30 -2.95
N ILE A 185 -3.30 3.33 -2.37
CA ILE A 185 -3.19 1.92 -2.76
C ILE A 185 -4.15 1.64 -3.91
N GLU A 186 -3.62 1.37 -5.09
CA GLU A 186 -4.40 1.13 -6.30
C GLU A 186 -4.33 -0.33 -6.71
N SER A 187 -5.44 -0.85 -7.25
CA SER A 187 -5.54 -2.22 -7.75
C SER A 187 -5.96 -2.19 -9.22
N PRO A 188 -5.35 -3.02 -10.09
CA PRO A 188 -5.66 -3.02 -11.51
C PRO A 188 -6.94 -3.81 -11.81
N PHE A 189 -7.79 -3.28 -12.67
CA PHE A 189 -9.02 -3.94 -13.15
C PHE A 189 -9.10 -3.83 -14.67
N TYR A 190 -9.89 -4.69 -15.30
CA TYR A 190 -10.28 -4.49 -16.69
C TYR A 190 -11.52 -3.62 -16.77
N GLU A 191 -11.46 -2.59 -17.58
CA GLU A 191 -12.61 -1.77 -17.92
C GLU A 191 -13.46 -2.47 -18.99
N LEU A 192 -14.77 -2.53 -18.73
CA LEU A 192 -15.77 -3.02 -19.66
C LEU A 192 -16.34 -1.81 -20.37
N SER A 193 -16.02 -1.64 -21.64
CA SER A 193 -16.62 -0.61 -22.48
C SER A 193 -17.43 -1.28 -23.59
N GLU A 194 -18.63 -0.77 -23.88
CA GLU A 194 -19.45 -1.25 -25.00
C GLU A 194 -18.79 -1.02 -26.37
N ARG A 195 -17.83 -0.08 -26.44
CA ARG A 195 -17.28 0.43 -27.69
C ARG A 195 -15.91 -0.16 -28.07
N SER A 196 -15.17 -0.77 -27.15
CA SER A 196 -13.86 -1.36 -27.43
C SER A 196 -13.88 -2.88 -27.32
N LYS A 197 -13.54 -3.58 -28.41
CA LYS A 197 -13.26 -5.03 -28.39
C LYS A 197 -11.99 -5.39 -27.60
N GLU A 198 -11.23 -4.38 -27.17
CA GLU A 198 -10.00 -4.52 -26.39
C GLU A 198 -10.27 -4.28 -24.91
N ALA A 199 -9.73 -5.16 -24.07
CA ALA A 199 -9.80 -5.05 -22.63
C ALA A 199 -8.71 -4.07 -22.16
N GLN A 200 -9.11 -2.87 -21.74
CA GLN A 200 -8.18 -1.88 -21.20
C GLN A 200 -7.97 -2.13 -19.70
N MET A 201 -6.72 -2.20 -19.28
CA MET A 201 -6.37 -2.31 -17.86
C MET A 201 -6.26 -0.92 -17.22
N VAL A 202 -7.01 -0.69 -16.15
CA VAL A 202 -7.04 0.59 -15.41
C VAL A 202 -6.73 0.35 -13.94
N SER A 203 -5.85 1.16 -13.35
CA SER A 203 -5.58 1.15 -11.91
C SER A 203 -6.62 1.97 -11.16
N LEU A 204 -7.33 1.32 -10.24
CA LEU A 204 -8.44 1.89 -9.50
C LEU A 204 -8.04 2.25 -8.08
N SER A 205 -8.05 3.55 -7.78
CA SER A 205 -7.85 4.06 -6.42
C SER A 205 -9.08 3.85 -5.54
N PRO A 206 -8.93 3.79 -4.20
CA PRO A 206 -10.06 3.59 -3.29
C PRO A 206 -11.12 4.70 -3.40
N ASN A 207 -10.72 5.88 -3.88
CA ASN A 207 -11.61 7.01 -4.13
C ASN A 207 -12.51 6.85 -5.37
N ARG A 208 -12.06 6.12 -6.40
CA ARG A 208 -12.84 5.87 -7.62
C ARG A 208 -13.68 4.60 -7.50
N ASP A 209 -13.19 3.66 -6.69
CA ASP A 209 -13.84 2.38 -6.38
C ASP A 209 -15.27 2.53 -5.87
N GLU A 210 -15.56 3.52 -5.02
CA GLU A 210 -16.92 3.77 -4.50
C GLU A 210 -17.95 4.13 -5.59
N TYR A 211 -17.49 4.63 -6.73
CA TYR A 211 -18.36 5.05 -7.85
C TYR A 211 -18.38 4.02 -8.99
N SER A 212 -17.64 2.92 -8.85
CA SER A 212 -17.49 1.91 -9.89
C SER A 212 -18.22 0.63 -9.47
N MET A 213 -18.97 0.03 -10.40
CA MET A 213 -19.56 -1.29 -10.22
C MET A 213 -18.55 -2.33 -10.67
N VAL A 214 -18.02 -3.12 -9.73
CA VAL A 214 -16.95 -4.09 -9.99
C VAL A 214 -17.51 -5.49 -9.90
N ALA A 215 -17.45 -6.27 -10.98
CA ALA A 215 -17.85 -7.69 -10.95
C ALA A 215 -17.02 -8.48 -9.93
N ALA A 216 -17.71 -9.29 -9.13
CA ALA A 216 -17.09 -10.21 -8.18
C ALA A 216 -17.06 -11.64 -8.75
N GLY A 217 -15.95 -12.36 -8.52
CA GLY A 217 -15.83 -13.78 -8.85
C GLY A 217 -15.28 -14.12 -10.24
N ASN A 218 -15.16 -15.43 -10.49
CA ASN A 218 -14.54 -16.03 -11.68
C ASN A 218 -15.53 -16.35 -12.80
N SER A 219 -16.77 -15.83 -12.74
CA SER A 219 -17.79 -16.01 -13.80
C SER A 219 -17.32 -15.57 -15.20
N LEU A 220 -16.16 -14.92 -15.25
CA LEU A 220 -15.47 -14.37 -16.40
C LEU A 220 -14.47 -15.32 -17.09
N ALA A 221 -14.28 -16.53 -16.57
CA ALA A 221 -13.29 -17.47 -17.10
C ALA A 221 -13.76 -18.24 -18.35
N LEU A 222 -15.05 -18.20 -18.70
CA LEU A 222 -15.59 -19.02 -19.78
C LEU A 222 -16.23 -18.17 -20.88
N ASN A 223 -15.44 -17.98 -21.94
CA ASN A 223 -15.87 -17.67 -23.31
C ASN A 223 -16.48 -16.28 -23.56
N ARG A 224 -15.76 -15.47 -24.36
CA ARG A 224 -16.23 -14.23 -25.02
C ARG A 224 -17.52 -14.39 -25.87
N GLY A 225 -18.02 -15.61 -26.05
CA GLY A 225 -19.23 -15.93 -26.81
C GLY A 225 -20.42 -16.37 -25.94
N ILE A 226 -20.28 -16.40 -24.62
CA ILE A 226 -21.33 -16.88 -23.73
C ILE A 226 -21.95 -15.72 -22.96
N GLN A 227 -23.12 -15.29 -23.45
CA GLN A 227 -24.10 -14.39 -22.83
C GLN A 227 -24.90 -15.10 -21.71
N GLU A 228 -24.36 -16.11 -21.03
CA GLU A 228 -25.18 -17.00 -20.16
C GLU A 228 -25.49 -16.42 -18.77
N GLN A 229 -25.01 -15.22 -18.41
CA GLN A 229 -25.42 -14.56 -17.16
C GLN A 229 -25.99 -13.17 -17.44
N GLN A 230 -27.32 -13.06 -17.38
CA GLN A 230 -28.03 -11.78 -17.34
C GLN A 230 -27.71 -10.98 -16.08
N VAL A 231 -27.29 -11.66 -14.99
CA VAL A 231 -27.06 -11.04 -13.69
C VAL A 231 -25.82 -11.63 -13.03
N VAL A 232 -25.03 -10.79 -12.38
CA VAL A 232 -23.70 -11.11 -11.87
C VAL A 232 -23.56 -10.48 -10.48
N PRO A 233 -22.93 -11.17 -9.52
CA PRO A 233 -22.54 -10.52 -8.27
C PRO A 233 -21.53 -9.42 -8.57
N ALA A 234 -21.79 -8.23 -8.05
CA ALA A 234 -20.97 -7.05 -8.21
C ALA A 234 -20.83 -6.32 -6.88
N ARG A 235 -19.69 -5.66 -6.70
CA ARG A 235 -19.43 -4.78 -5.56
C ARG A 235 -19.69 -3.35 -5.97
N TYR A 236 -20.52 -2.67 -5.18
CA TYR A 236 -20.80 -1.24 -5.34
C TYR A 236 -20.95 -0.58 -3.97
N ARG A 237 -20.28 0.56 -3.75
CA ARG A 237 -20.32 1.30 -2.48
C ARG A 237 -20.15 0.45 -1.22
N GLN A 238 -19.20 -0.49 -1.27
CA GLN A 238 -18.86 -1.42 -0.17
C GLN A 238 -19.90 -2.53 0.11
N GLU A 239 -20.94 -2.64 -0.70
CA GLU A 239 -21.94 -3.71 -0.63
C GLU A 239 -21.79 -4.68 -1.80
N PHE A 240 -22.27 -5.92 -1.60
CA PHE A 240 -22.39 -6.91 -2.65
C PHE A 240 -23.84 -6.94 -3.15
N LEU A 241 -24.00 -6.65 -4.43
CA LEU A 241 -25.27 -6.59 -5.13
C LEU A 241 -25.28 -7.59 -6.27
N THR A 242 -26.47 -7.93 -6.77
CA THR A 242 -26.63 -8.75 -7.97
C THR A 242 -27.15 -7.83 -9.06
N LEU A 243 -26.30 -7.49 -10.04
CA LEU A 243 -26.57 -6.47 -11.05
C LEU A 243 -26.53 -7.07 -12.46
N ALA A 244 -27.20 -6.40 -13.40
CA ALA A 244 -27.16 -6.82 -14.79
C ALA A 244 -25.74 -6.67 -15.37
N TRP A 245 -25.34 -7.56 -16.27
CA TRP A 245 -23.98 -7.55 -16.84
C TRP A 245 -23.67 -6.21 -17.53
N GLU A 246 -24.67 -5.61 -18.17
CA GLU A 246 -24.58 -4.33 -18.88
C GLU A 246 -24.30 -3.14 -17.95
N GLU A 247 -24.64 -3.24 -16.67
CA GLU A 247 -24.40 -2.20 -15.67
C GLU A 247 -22.97 -2.27 -15.10
N ILE A 248 -22.22 -3.34 -15.35
CA ILE A 248 -20.90 -3.52 -14.75
C ILE A 248 -19.86 -2.68 -15.49
N HIS A 249 -19.14 -1.85 -14.74
CA HIS A 249 -18.08 -1.00 -15.29
C HIS A 249 -16.73 -1.71 -15.36
N LEU A 250 -16.40 -2.52 -14.35
CA LEU A 250 -15.07 -3.08 -14.15
C LEU A 250 -15.13 -4.56 -13.78
N ARG A 251 -14.08 -5.31 -14.11
CA ARG A 251 -13.90 -6.69 -13.66
C ARG A 251 -12.49 -6.96 -13.15
N SER A 252 -12.38 -7.89 -12.20
CA SER A 252 -11.09 -8.38 -11.70
C SER A 252 -10.27 -9.05 -12.81
N ILE A 253 -8.94 -8.96 -12.69
CA ILE A 253 -7.99 -9.52 -13.67
C ILE A 253 -7.72 -10.99 -13.34
N PHE A 254 -7.55 -11.29 -12.06
CA PHE A 254 -7.21 -12.62 -11.58
C PHE A 254 -8.06 -13.01 -10.36
N PRO A 255 -8.37 -14.31 -10.19
CA PRO A 255 -9.05 -14.81 -8.99
C PRO A 255 -8.31 -14.48 -7.69
N PHE A 256 -6.97 -14.53 -7.71
CA PHE A 256 -6.12 -14.32 -6.54
C PHE A 256 -5.78 -12.84 -6.27
N GLN A 257 -6.45 -11.91 -6.96
CA GLN A 257 -6.14 -10.48 -6.87
C GLN A 257 -6.30 -9.91 -5.45
N ASP A 258 -7.15 -10.52 -4.62
CA ASP A 258 -7.41 -10.09 -3.24
C ASP A 258 -6.36 -10.56 -2.22
N PHE A 259 -5.51 -11.52 -2.60
CA PHE A 259 -4.60 -12.19 -1.68
C PHE A 259 -3.16 -11.68 -1.79
N SER A 260 -2.39 -11.84 -0.71
CA SER A 260 -0.94 -11.62 -0.73
C SER A 260 -0.23 -12.81 -1.37
N ILE A 261 1.04 -12.64 -1.73
CA ILE A 261 1.85 -13.73 -2.26
C ILE A 261 1.91 -14.94 -1.32
N GLY A 262 1.93 -14.74 0.01
CA GLY A 262 1.97 -15.83 0.98
C GLY A 262 0.67 -16.64 1.03
N ALA A 263 -0.48 -15.96 0.98
CA ALA A 263 -1.78 -16.65 0.92
C ALA A 263 -1.99 -17.32 -0.45
N SER A 264 -1.56 -16.69 -1.54
CA SER A 264 -1.77 -17.21 -2.89
C SER A 264 -0.93 -18.44 -3.25
N LEU A 265 0.05 -18.82 -2.44
CA LEU A 265 0.80 -20.07 -2.60
C LEU A 265 0.12 -21.28 -1.93
N ILE A 266 -1.00 -21.07 -1.22
CA ILE A 266 -1.77 -22.15 -0.60
C ILE A 266 -2.70 -22.77 -1.67
N PRO A 267 -2.48 -24.03 -2.10
CA PRO A 267 -3.40 -24.68 -3.01
C PRO A 267 -4.74 -24.94 -2.32
N PHE A 268 -5.82 -24.88 -3.08
CA PHE A 268 -7.20 -25.09 -2.58
C PHE A 268 -7.58 -24.19 -1.41
N ILE A 269 -7.07 -22.95 -1.38
CA ILE A 269 -7.35 -21.99 -0.31
C ILE A 269 -8.85 -21.74 -0.12
N GLU A 270 -9.64 -21.85 -1.19
CA GLU A 270 -11.10 -21.73 -1.18
C GLU A 270 -11.81 -22.82 -0.36
N HIS A 271 -11.14 -23.95 -0.10
CA HIS A 271 -11.65 -25.04 0.74
C HIS A 271 -11.15 -24.98 2.19
N ASN A 272 -10.38 -23.94 2.55
CA ASN A 272 -9.82 -23.75 3.88
C ASN A 272 -10.54 -22.62 4.61
N ASP A 273 -10.71 -22.73 5.92
CA ASP A 273 -11.17 -21.60 6.72
C ASP A 273 -10.08 -20.51 6.80
N ALA A 274 -10.51 -19.27 6.97
CA ALA A 274 -9.63 -18.11 6.94
C ALA A 274 -8.55 -18.15 8.03
N ASN A 275 -8.83 -18.72 9.20
CA ASN A 275 -7.87 -18.79 10.30
C ASN A 275 -6.75 -19.80 9.99
N ARG A 276 -7.09 -20.96 9.41
CA ARG A 276 -6.07 -21.92 8.94
C ARG A 276 -5.26 -21.38 7.78
N ALA A 277 -5.88 -20.65 6.86
CA ALA A 277 -5.17 -20.00 5.77
C ALA A 277 -4.18 -18.93 6.31
N LEU A 278 -4.60 -18.14 7.30
CA LEU A 278 -3.73 -17.19 8.02
C LEU A 278 -2.52 -17.91 8.63
N MET A 279 -2.77 -18.93 9.47
CA MET A 279 -1.70 -19.71 10.10
C MET A 279 -0.76 -20.33 9.07
N SER A 280 -1.31 -20.89 7.99
CA SER A 280 -0.52 -21.49 6.90
C SER A 280 0.35 -20.47 6.19
N SER A 281 -0.17 -19.27 5.90
CA SER A 281 0.62 -18.19 5.29
C SER A 281 1.75 -17.69 6.21
N ASN A 282 1.52 -17.73 7.52
CA ASN A 282 2.52 -17.38 8.53
C ASN A 282 3.59 -18.47 8.67
N MET A 283 3.18 -19.73 8.74
CA MET A 283 4.06 -20.90 8.90
C MET A 283 4.94 -21.12 7.67
N GLN A 284 4.44 -20.87 6.45
CA GLN A 284 5.25 -20.92 5.23
C GLN A 284 6.49 -20.02 5.30
N ARG A 285 6.42 -18.89 6.00
CA ARG A 285 7.56 -17.97 6.16
C ARG A 285 8.63 -18.47 7.13
N GLN A 286 8.29 -19.45 7.97
CA GLN A 286 9.19 -20.04 8.95
C GLN A 286 9.87 -21.31 8.41
N ALA A 287 9.45 -21.79 7.23
CA ALA A 287 10.03 -22.98 6.62
C ALA A 287 11.48 -22.75 6.23
N VAL A 288 12.39 -23.58 6.75
CA VAL A 288 13.82 -23.53 6.44
C VAL A 288 14.10 -24.33 5.17
N PRO A 289 14.92 -23.82 4.22
CA PRO A 289 15.30 -24.56 3.02
C PRO A 289 16.00 -25.88 3.35
N LEU A 290 15.62 -26.94 2.64
CA LEU A 290 16.26 -28.24 2.73
C LEU A 290 17.60 -28.26 2.00
N SER A 291 18.51 -29.16 2.41
CA SER A 291 19.79 -29.40 1.72
C SER A 291 19.60 -29.77 0.25
N ARG A 292 18.58 -30.58 -0.04
CA ARG A 292 18.13 -30.89 -1.40
C ARG A 292 16.73 -30.33 -1.60
N SER A 293 16.60 -29.33 -2.45
CA SER A 293 15.30 -28.75 -2.77
C SER A 293 14.46 -29.70 -3.60
N GLU A 294 13.18 -29.82 -3.25
CA GLU A 294 12.19 -30.58 -3.98
C GLU A 294 11.10 -29.64 -4.50
N LYS A 295 10.58 -29.90 -5.70
CA LYS A 295 9.46 -29.14 -6.24
C LYS A 295 8.16 -29.56 -5.55
N CYS A 296 7.25 -28.62 -5.34
CA CYS A 296 5.90 -28.96 -4.91
C CYS A 296 5.24 -29.88 -5.94
N ILE A 297 4.62 -30.97 -5.48
CA ILE A 297 3.83 -31.87 -6.35
C ILE A 297 2.51 -31.19 -6.70
N VAL A 298 1.92 -30.49 -5.74
CA VAL A 298 0.71 -29.68 -5.90
C VAL A 298 1.10 -28.23 -5.60
N GLY A 299 0.89 -27.34 -6.56
CA GLY A 299 1.21 -25.91 -6.46
C GLY A 299 0.14 -25.06 -7.13
N THR A 300 0.33 -23.75 -7.05
CA THR A 300 -0.58 -22.71 -7.53
C THR A 300 -0.14 -22.09 -8.86
N GLY A 301 1.12 -22.33 -9.26
CA GLY A 301 1.75 -21.74 -10.44
C GLY A 301 2.49 -20.44 -10.16
N LEU A 302 2.38 -19.89 -8.94
CA LEU A 302 3.09 -18.67 -8.53
C LEU A 302 4.48 -18.94 -7.95
N GLU A 303 4.84 -20.21 -7.72
CA GLU A 303 6.10 -20.60 -7.08
C GLU A 303 7.31 -20.15 -7.91
N GLY A 304 7.25 -20.35 -9.23
CA GLY A 304 8.31 -19.94 -10.15
C GLY A 304 8.52 -18.42 -10.16
N GLN A 305 7.43 -17.66 -10.21
CA GLN A 305 7.49 -16.19 -10.17
C GLN A 305 8.02 -15.70 -8.81
N THR A 306 7.58 -16.31 -7.70
CA THR A 306 8.07 -16.00 -6.35
C THR A 306 9.57 -16.25 -6.25
N ALA A 307 10.08 -17.36 -6.78
CA ALA A 307 11.50 -17.65 -6.76
C ALA A 307 12.31 -16.62 -7.57
N LEU A 308 11.83 -16.23 -8.76
CA LEU A 308 12.46 -15.21 -9.60
C LEU A 308 12.47 -13.84 -8.92
N ASP A 309 11.32 -13.38 -8.41
CA ASP A 309 11.17 -12.05 -7.81
C ASP A 309 11.89 -11.91 -6.46
N SER A 310 12.23 -13.03 -5.81
CA SER A 310 13.00 -13.01 -4.55
C SER A 310 14.43 -12.48 -4.73
N GLY A 311 14.97 -12.52 -5.96
CA GLY A 311 16.35 -12.15 -6.25
C GLY A 311 17.39 -13.15 -5.75
N ILE A 312 16.98 -14.33 -5.28
CA ILE A 312 17.90 -15.39 -4.83
C ILE A 312 18.42 -16.21 -6.01
N SER A 313 17.61 -16.39 -7.05
CA SER A 313 18.03 -17.08 -8.27
C SER A 313 18.92 -16.20 -9.13
N ALA A 314 19.98 -16.77 -9.70
CA ALA A 314 20.78 -16.11 -10.71
C ALA A 314 19.98 -16.04 -12.02
N ILE A 315 19.75 -14.83 -12.52
CA ILE A 315 18.98 -14.58 -13.75
C ILE A 315 19.94 -14.15 -14.85
N ALA A 316 19.83 -14.77 -16.02
CA ALA A 316 20.59 -14.34 -17.19
C ALA A 316 20.06 -12.99 -17.71
N GLU A 317 20.89 -11.95 -17.65
CA GLU A 317 20.53 -10.62 -18.14
C GLU A 317 20.42 -10.57 -19.67
N ARG A 318 21.17 -11.44 -20.37
CA ARG A 318 21.25 -11.47 -21.83
C ARG A 318 21.08 -12.90 -22.34
N LYS A 319 20.47 -12.99 -23.52
CA LYS A 319 20.34 -14.27 -24.23
C LYS A 319 21.72 -14.80 -24.61
N GLY A 320 21.93 -16.10 -24.41
CA GLY A 320 23.20 -16.76 -24.71
C GLY A 320 23.09 -18.27 -24.54
N LYS A 321 24.24 -18.96 -24.55
CA LYS A 321 24.37 -20.40 -24.28
C LYS A 321 25.30 -20.62 -23.09
N ILE A 322 25.09 -21.70 -22.34
CA ILE A 322 26.01 -22.16 -21.30
C ILE A 322 27.25 -22.72 -22.03
N ILE A 323 28.44 -22.20 -21.71
CA ILE A 323 29.73 -22.65 -22.25
C ILE A 323 30.35 -23.62 -21.26
#